data_AF-A0A5C6FMV8-F1
#
_entry.id   AF-A0A5C6FMV8-F1
#
_cell.length_a   1.000
_cell.length_b   1.000
_cell.length_c   1.000
_cell.angle_alpha   90.00
_cell.angle_beta   90.00
_cell.angle_gamma   90.00
#
_symmetry.space_group_name_H-M   'P 1'
#
loop_
_entity.id
_entity.type
_entity.pdbx_description
1 polymer ?
#
loop_
_entity_poly.entity_id
_entity_poly.type
_entity_poly.pdbx_seq_one_letter_code
_entity_poly.pdbx_strand_id
1 'polypeptide(L)'
;MDLDAGIGEVLDRLKELGLDEKTCVIFTSDNGPWFGGSTGGLRGMKASTYEAGYRVPCIARWPGHIPPGHTNDSPAMMMDLFTTVLNIADVPPPDDRVIDGQDIMSLLTSDADSPHEVTFGQAGPRLAHVRDARWKLHVLPPSDRHAEKTAESETWVDWRAPDGVTLLAPFEQARPSEHPGLLSGDQPAPMQLFDLKNDLGEQKDVSAKHPEVVQRLKTKYDTMQRVLAETTTK
;
A
#
# COMPACT_ATOMS: atom_id res chain seq x y z
N MET A 1 -5.61 4.67 -26.11
CA MET A 1 -4.34 5.17 -25.55
C MET A 1 -4.19 4.53 -24.19
N ASP A 2 -3.11 3.80 -23.97
CA ASP A 2 -2.86 3.14 -22.68
C ASP A 2 -2.22 4.13 -21.67
N LEU A 3 -2.33 3.85 -20.38
CA LEU A 3 -1.91 4.70 -19.28
C LEU A 3 -0.44 5.10 -19.37
N ASP A 4 0.45 4.14 -19.68
CA ASP A 4 1.88 4.39 -19.79
C ASP A 4 2.21 5.41 -20.90
N ALA A 5 1.62 5.23 -22.09
CA ALA A 5 1.75 6.18 -23.19
C ALA A 5 1.20 7.56 -22.81
N GLY A 6 0.10 7.62 -22.07
CA GLY A 6 -0.49 8.86 -21.55
C GLY A 6 0.45 9.61 -20.61
N ILE A 7 1.11 8.89 -19.71
CA ILE A 7 2.13 9.45 -18.81
C ILE A 7 3.32 9.96 -19.64
N GLY A 8 3.76 9.21 -20.66
CA GLY A 8 4.79 9.65 -21.60
C GLY A 8 4.49 11.00 -22.24
N GLU A 9 3.27 11.19 -22.76
CA GLU A 9 2.86 12.47 -23.33
C GLU A 9 2.87 13.62 -22.32
N VAL A 10 2.45 13.38 -21.07
CA VAL A 10 2.55 14.39 -20.00
C VAL A 10 4.00 14.78 -19.74
N LEU A 11 4.91 13.80 -19.62
CA LEU A 11 6.32 14.05 -19.36
C LEU A 11 7.01 14.78 -20.53
N ASP A 12 6.71 14.40 -21.75
CA ASP A 12 7.24 15.08 -22.94
C ASP A 12 6.72 16.51 -23.03
N ARG A 13 5.45 16.73 -22.70
CA ARG A 13 4.88 18.08 -22.68
C ARG A 13 5.52 18.98 -21.61
N LEU A 14 5.85 18.45 -20.43
CA LEU A 14 6.59 19.19 -19.40
C LEU A 14 7.97 19.63 -19.89
N LYS A 15 8.68 18.78 -20.65
CA LYS A 15 9.98 19.13 -21.26
C LYS A 15 9.84 20.20 -22.34
N GLU A 16 8.89 20.04 -23.26
CA GLU A 16 8.64 21.01 -24.34
C GLU A 16 8.34 22.41 -23.80
N LEU A 17 7.63 22.50 -22.68
CA LEU A 17 7.29 23.76 -22.01
C LEU A 17 8.42 24.33 -21.15
N GLY A 18 9.53 23.60 -20.98
CA GLY A 18 10.62 24.00 -20.09
C GLY A 18 10.23 23.99 -18.60
N LEU A 19 9.26 23.15 -18.23
CA LEU A 19 8.75 23.02 -16.85
C LEU A 19 9.29 21.79 -16.12
N ASP A 20 10.08 20.95 -16.79
CA ASP A 20 10.49 19.64 -16.29
C ASP A 20 11.24 19.71 -14.95
N GLU A 21 12.24 20.59 -14.83
CA GLU A 21 12.99 20.82 -13.59
C GLU A 21 12.17 21.51 -12.48
N LYS A 22 11.01 22.08 -12.82
CA LYS A 22 10.11 22.78 -11.89
C LYS A 22 8.90 21.94 -11.50
N THR A 23 8.85 20.70 -11.93
CA THR A 23 7.69 19.83 -11.73
C THR A 23 8.12 18.53 -11.07
N CYS A 24 7.60 18.28 -9.86
CA CYS A 24 7.67 16.97 -9.24
C CYS A 24 6.49 16.12 -9.74
N VAL A 25 6.78 14.98 -10.36
CA VAL A 25 5.78 14.01 -10.81
C VAL A 25 5.84 12.79 -9.91
N ILE A 26 4.72 12.43 -9.30
CA ILE A 26 4.58 11.24 -8.45
C ILE A 26 3.49 10.34 -9.05
N PHE A 27 3.84 9.10 -9.34
CA PHE A 27 2.92 8.07 -9.84
C PHE A 27 2.77 6.96 -8.78
N THR A 28 1.54 6.61 -8.43
CA THR A 28 1.22 5.59 -7.45
C THR A 28 -0.19 5.02 -7.67
N SER A 29 -0.60 4.01 -6.89
CA SER A 29 -1.94 3.40 -6.92
C SER A 29 -2.67 3.60 -5.59
N ASP A 30 -4.00 3.64 -5.60
CA ASP A 30 -4.84 3.81 -4.40
C ASP A 30 -4.87 2.56 -3.51
N ASN A 31 -4.76 1.39 -4.12
CA ASN A 31 -4.75 0.08 -3.49
C ASN A 31 -4.00 -0.94 -4.36
N GLY A 32 -3.85 -2.14 -3.82
CA GLY A 32 -3.45 -3.34 -4.55
C GLY A 32 -4.25 -3.64 -5.82
N PRO A 33 -3.80 -4.59 -6.65
CA PRO A 33 -4.49 -4.95 -7.87
C PRO A 33 -5.86 -5.58 -7.58
N TRP A 34 -6.73 -5.48 -8.59
CA TRP A 34 -7.97 -6.24 -8.69
C TRP A 34 -7.95 -7.06 -10.00
N PHE A 35 -9.12 -7.33 -10.59
CA PHE A 35 -9.30 -7.92 -11.91
C PHE A 35 -8.21 -7.47 -12.90
N GLY A 36 -7.49 -8.44 -13.47
CA GLY A 36 -6.48 -8.19 -14.50
C GLY A 36 -5.11 -7.70 -14.01
N GLY A 37 -4.92 -7.44 -12.71
CA GLY A 37 -3.66 -6.97 -12.14
C GLY A 37 -2.81 -8.09 -11.52
N SER A 38 -1.50 -7.84 -11.39
CA SER A 38 -0.55 -8.73 -10.72
C SER A 38 -0.18 -8.21 -9.34
N THR A 39 -0.13 -9.09 -8.34
CA THR A 39 0.32 -8.76 -6.97
C THR A 39 1.84 -8.77 -6.83
N GLY A 40 2.57 -9.06 -7.91
CA GLY A 40 4.04 -9.17 -7.87
C GLY A 40 4.54 -10.33 -6.99
N GLY A 41 3.73 -11.37 -6.79
CA GLY A 41 4.07 -12.51 -5.93
C GLY A 41 3.76 -12.29 -4.44
N LEU A 42 3.06 -11.20 -4.10
CA LEU A 42 2.58 -10.94 -2.75
C LEU A 42 1.24 -11.66 -2.50
N ARG A 43 0.96 -11.91 -1.21
CA ARG A 43 -0.29 -12.51 -0.72
C ARG A 43 -1.38 -11.45 -0.60
N GLY A 44 -2.63 -11.84 -0.88
CA GLY A 44 -3.78 -10.94 -0.92
C GLY A 44 -3.97 -10.24 -2.27
N MET A 45 -4.92 -9.31 -2.31
CA MET A 45 -5.15 -8.36 -3.40
C MET A 45 -5.99 -7.18 -2.85
N LYS A 46 -6.57 -6.32 -3.69
CA LYS A 46 -7.41 -5.22 -3.21
C LYS A 46 -8.49 -5.68 -2.23
N ALA A 47 -8.68 -4.87 -1.19
CA ALA A 47 -9.51 -5.12 -0.01
C ALA A 47 -9.09 -6.30 0.88
N SER A 48 -7.91 -6.88 0.65
CA SER A 48 -7.21 -7.69 1.64
C SER A 48 -6.36 -6.81 2.55
N THR A 49 -6.08 -7.31 3.76
CA THR A 49 -5.11 -6.67 4.66
C THR A 49 -3.69 -7.18 4.51
N TYR A 50 -3.46 -8.20 3.68
CA TYR A 50 -2.11 -8.65 3.33
C TYR A 50 -1.36 -7.61 2.49
N GLU A 51 -0.04 -7.79 2.33
CA GLU A 51 0.84 -6.84 1.64
C GLU A 51 0.33 -6.46 0.26
N ALA A 52 -0.18 -7.41 -0.54
CA ALA A 52 -0.67 -7.10 -1.87
C ALA A 52 -1.90 -6.19 -1.89
N GLY A 53 -2.61 -6.03 -0.76
CA GLY A 53 -3.76 -5.12 -0.66
C GLY A 53 -3.38 -3.66 -0.46
N TYR A 54 -2.23 -3.39 0.17
CA TYR A 54 -1.75 -2.05 0.53
C TYR A 54 -0.47 -1.62 -0.19
N ARG A 55 0.43 -2.57 -0.48
CA ARG A 55 1.73 -2.30 -1.10
C ARG A 55 1.53 -2.06 -2.59
N VAL A 56 1.74 -0.83 -2.99
CA VAL A 56 1.53 -0.33 -4.35
C VAL A 56 2.82 0.20 -4.95
N PRO A 57 2.93 0.28 -6.29
CA PRO A 57 4.01 1.01 -6.94
C PRO A 57 4.00 2.47 -6.49
N CYS A 58 5.17 3.05 -6.27
CA CYS A 58 5.34 4.49 -6.07
C CYS A 58 6.63 4.92 -6.77
N ILE A 59 6.52 5.80 -7.77
CA ILE A 59 7.64 6.33 -8.54
C ILE A 59 7.53 7.85 -8.49
N ALA A 60 8.60 8.51 -8.07
CA ALA A 60 8.70 9.96 -8.10
C ALA A 60 9.83 10.39 -9.05
N ARG A 61 9.61 11.47 -9.78
CA ARG A 61 10.58 12.07 -10.69
C ARG A 61 10.57 13.57 -10.54
N TRP A 62 11.74 14.12 -10.26
CA TRP A 62 11.95 15.57 -10.25
C TRP A 62 13.41 15.89 -10.64
N PRO A 63 13.67 16.22 -11.91
CA PRO A 63 15.01 16.50 -12.40
C PRO A 63 15.70 17.61 -11.60
N GLY A 64 16.95 17.39 -11.19
CA GLY A 64 17.71 18.33 -10.36
C GLY A 64 17.46 18.22 -8.85
N HIS A 65 16.43 17.48 -8.43
CA HIS A 65 16.05 17.34 -7.01
C HIS A 65 16.07 15.88 -6.53
N ILE A 66 15.47 14.96 -7.28
CA ILE A 66 15.45 13.52 -7.00
C ILE A 66 16.54 12.83 -7.84
N PRO A 67 17.50 12.09 -7.22
CA PRO A 67 18.53 11.38 -7.96
C PRO A 67 17.93 10.30 -8.89
N PRO A 68 18.34 10.24 -10.17
CA PRO A 68 17.81 9.25 -11.10
C PRO A 68 18.24 7.83 -10.71
N GLY A 69 17.32 6.87 -10.79
CA GLY A 69 17.59 5.47 -10.46
C GLY A 69 17.74 5.17 -8.97
N HIS A 70 17.43 6.14 -8.10
CA HIS A 70 17.39 5.93 -6.66
C HIS A 70 16.25 4.98 -6.25
N THR A 71 16.51 4.13 -5.27
CA THR A 71 15.51 3.21 -4.70
C THR A 71 15.62 3.20 -3.19
N ASN A 72 14.49 3.25 -2.49
CA ASN A 72 14.40 3.14 -1.04
C ASN A 72 13.25 2.18 -0.69
N ASP A 73 13.50 1.19 0.17
CA ASP A 73 12.53 0.17 0.59
C ASP A 73 11.89 0.47 1.96
N SER A 74 12.22 1.61 2.55
CA SER A 74 11.60 2.12 3.77
C SER A 74 10.10 2.34 3.59
N PRO A 75 9.29 2.06 4.64
CA PRO A 75 7.85 2.26 4.55
C PRO A 75 7.46 3.73 4.37
N ALA A 76 6.49 3.95 3.50
CA ALA A 76 5.77 5.21 3.34
C ALA A 76 4.26 4.92 3.20
N MET A 77 3.44 5.92 3.43
CA MET A 77 1.99 5.86 3.27
C MET A 77 1.52 6.85 2.22
N MET A 78 0.38 6.58 1.58
CA MET A 78 -0.24 7.52 0.64
C MET A 78 -0.47 8.92 1.27
N MET A 79 -0.78 8.96 2.58
CA MET A 79 -0.99 10.19 3.32
C MET A 79 0.28 11.06 3.43
N ASP A 80 1.47 10.46 3.31
CA ASP A 80 2.74 11.20 3.33
C ASP A 80 2.89 12.13 2.12
N LEU A 81 2.22 11.82 1.01
CA LEU A 81 2.22 12.68 -0.17
C LEU A 81 1.63 14.06 0.13
N PHE A 82 0.66 14.15 1.05
CA PHE A 82 0.10 15.44 1.45
C PHE A 82 1.17 16.33 2.09
N THR A 83 1.84 15.83 3.14
CA THR A 83 2.86 16.61 3.87
C THR A 83 4.10 16.85 3.02
N THR A 84 4.47 15.91 2.17
CA THR A 84 5.57 16.06 1.20
C THR A 84 5.27 17.16 0.18
N VAL A 85 4.07 17.20 -0.40
CA VAL A 85 3.68 18.24 -1.36
C VAL A 85 3.62 19.62 -0.69
N LEU A 86 3.14 19.70 0.56
CA LEU A 86 3.17 20.93 1.34
C LEU A 86 4.61 21.43 1.56
N ASN A 87 5.53 20.53 1.93
CA ASN A 87 6.95 20.86 2.07
C ASN A 87 7.56 21.34 0.74
N ILE A 88 7.27 20.65 -0.37
CA ILE A 88 7.70 21.06 -1.72
C ILE A 88 7.20 22.47 -2.08
N ALA A 89 5.97 22.80 -1.70
CA ALA A 89 5.34 24.09 -1.97
C ALA A 89 5.73 25.20 -0.98
N ASP A 90 6.55 24.91 0.03
CA ASP A 90 6.87 25.81 1.15
C ASP A 90 5.61 26.31 1.89
N VAL A 91 4.66 25.40 2.12
CA VAL A 91 3.39 25.66 2.82
C VAL A 91 3.38 24.86 4.13
N PRO A 92 3.10 25.49 5.28
CA PRO A 92 3.00 24.75 6.54
C PRO A 92 1.76 23.85 6.56
N PRO A 93 1.81 22.67 7.19
CA PRO A 93 0.63 21.85 7.42
C PRO A 93 -0.34 22.54 8.39
N PRO A 94 -1.64 22.19 8.32
CA PRO A 94 -2.61 22.66 9.31
C PRO A 94 -2.18 22.30 10.74
N ASP A 95 -2.33 23.24 11.68
CA ASP A 95 -2.02 23.08 13.11
C ASP A 95 -3.27 22.88 13.98
N ASP A 96 -4.45 22.85 13.36
CA ASP A 96 -5.76 22.75 14.01
C ASP A 96 -6.31 21.31 14.06
N ARG A 97 -5.58 20.33 13.52
CA ARG A 97 -5.98 18.93 13.45
C ARG A 97 -4.77 18.00 13.41
N VAL A 98 -5.02 16.71 13.66
CA VAL A 98 -4.00 15.67 13.49
C VAL A 98 -3.77 15.44 11.99
N ILE A 99 -2.51 15.41 11.59
CA ILE A 99 -2.06 15.03 10.25
C ILE A 99 -1.22 13.76 10.40
N ASP A 100 -1.71 12.64 9.85
CA ASP A 100 -1.01 11.35 9.94
C ASP A 100 0.19 11.25 8.99
N GLY A 101 0.15 12.00 7.88
CA GLY A 101 1.21 12.01 6.87
C GLY A 101 2.46 12.77 7.34
N GLN A 102 3.63 12.23 7.01
CA GLN A 102 4.92 12.88 7.25
C GLN A 102 5.62 13.23 5.93
N ASP A 103 6.56 14.17 5.96
CA ASP A 103 7.38 14.47 4.78
C ASP A 103 8.34 13.31 4.50
N ILE A 104 8.27 12.79 3.28
CA ILE A 104 9.11 11.68 2.80
C ILE A 104 10.10 12.09 1.71
N MET A 105 10.34 13.39 1.49
CA MET A 105 11.36 13.85 0.54
C MET A 105 12.74 13.21 0.78
N SER A 106 13.10 12.94 2.03
CA SER A 106 14.34 12.24 2.39
C SER A 106 14.40 10.81 1.84
N LEU A 107 13.27 10.09 1.80
CA LEU A 107 13.20 8.75 1.21
C LEU A 107 13.40 8.79 -0.31
N LEU A 108 12.89 9.86 -0.96
CA LEU A 108 13.00 10.06 -2.40
C LEU A 108 14.40 10.54 -2.84
N THR A 109 15.18 11.13 -1.93
CA THR A 109 16.45 11.80 -2.26
C THR A 109 17.69 11.15 -1.65
N SER A 110 17.51 10.19 -0.73
CA SER A 110 18.61 9.53 0.01
C SER A 110 18.20 8.17 0.59
N ASP A 111 19.17 7.48 1.20
CA ASP A 111 18.98 6.22 1.94
C ASP A 111 18.43 6.44 3.36
N ALA A 112 17.52 7.41 3.53
CA ALA A 112 16.92 7.69 4.82
C ALA A 112 15.96 6.57 5.25
N ASP A 113 15.86 6.37 6.57
CA ASP A 113 14.83 5.52 7.16
C ASP A 113 13.46 6.22 7.11
N SER A 114 12.39 5.42 7.16
CA SER A 114 11.01 5.92 7.27
C SER A 114 10.87 6.91 8.44
N PRO A 115 10.15 8.04 8.26
CA PRO A 115 9.83 8.92 9.37
C PRO A 115 8.81 8.30 10.34
N HIS A 116 8.20 7.16 9.97
CA HIS A 116 7.22 6.45 10.79
C HIS A 116 7.89 5.34 11.61
N GLU A 117 7.74 5.38 12.93
CA GLU A 117 8.09 4.24 13.78
C GLU A 117 7.22 3.02 13.46
N VAL A 118 5.93 3.26 13.27
CA VAL A 118 4.93 2.27 12.83
C VAL A 118 3.91 2.88 11.89
N THR A 119 3.34 2.06 11.02
CA THR A 119 2.16 2.40 10.23
C THR A 119 1.00 1.47 10.56
N PHE A 120 -0.22 1.92 10.31
CA PHE A 120 -1.45 1.19 10.62
C PHE A 120 -2.27 0.94 9.36
N GLY A 121 -2.98 -0.18 9.31
CA GLY A 121 -3.92 -0.47 8.24
C GLY A 121 -5.31 -0.82 8.76
N GLN A 122 -6.32 -0.48 7.98
CA GLN A 122 -7.73 -0.66 8.31
C GLN A 122 -8.44 -1.64 7.37
N ALA A 123 -9.28 -2.51 7.94
CA ALA A 123 -10.23 -3.35 7.23
C ALA A 123 -11.64 -2.75 7.37
N GLY A 124 -12.04 -1.94 6.37
CA GLY A 124 -13.23 -1.10 6.49
C GLY A 124 -13.03 -0.09 7.64
N PRO A 125 -14.01 0.08 8.56
CA PRO A 125 -13.90 1.05 9.65
C PRO A 125 -13.02 0.57 10.83
N ARG A 126 -12.45 -0.65 10.75
CA ARG A 126 -11.72 -1.25 11.87
C ARG A 126 -10.23 -1.18 11.61
N LEU A 127 -9.47 -0.68 12.58
CA LEU A 127 -8.02 -0.91 12.62
C LEU A 127 -7.79 -2.43 12.59
N ALA A 128 -6.91 -2.91 11.72
CA ALA A 128 -6.72 -4.33 11.46
C ALA A 128 -5.32 -4.80 11.80
N HIS A 129 -4.31 -4.02 11.40
CA HIS A 129 -2.91 -4.36 11.63
C HIS A 129 -2.06 -3.13 11.95
N VAL A 130 -0.86 -3.40 12.45
CA VAL A 130 0.20 -2.43 12.69
C VAL A 130 1.51 -3.02 12.17
N ARG A 131 2.39 -2.20 11.59
CA ARG A 131 3.71 -2.64 11.15
C ARG A 131 4.79 -1.62 11.45
N ASP A 132 6.02 -2.07 11.63
CA ASP A 132 7.23 -1.26 11.50
C ASP A 132 8.02 -1.71 10.26
N ALA A 133 9.22 -1.17 10.00
CA ALA A 133 10.09 -1.49 8.87
C ALA A 133 10.25 -3.00 8.56
N ARG A 134 10.22 -3.87 9.58
CA ARG A 134 10.43 -5.32 9.44
C ARG A 134 9.19 -6.15 9.74
N TRP A 135 8.42 -5.77 10.75
CA TRP A 135 7.42 -6.63 11.34
C TRP A 135 6.02 -6.12 11.06
N LYS A 136 5.10 -7.04 10.76
CA LYS A 136 3.67 -6.74 10.62
C LYS A 136 2.84 -7.66 11.49
N LEU A 137 2.04 -7.07 12.37
CA LEU A 137 1.13 -7.78 13.26
C LEU A 137 -0.31 -7.56 12.80
N HIS A 138 -0.97 -8.62 12.34
CA HIS A 138 -2.41 -8.65 12.13
C HIS A 138 -3.09 -8.89 13.47
N VAL A 139 -3.72 -7.85 14.01
CA VAL A 139 -4.48 -7.96 15.26
C VAL A 139 -5.84 -8.57 15.00
N LEU A 140 -6.49 -8.16 13.92
CA LEU A 140 -7.66 -8.83 13.38
C LEU A 140 -7.21 -9.91 12.37
N PRO A 141 -7.98 -11.00 12.18
CA PRO A 141 -7.65 -11.98 11.16
C PRO A 141 -7.59 -11.30 9.79
N PRO A 142 -6.53 -11.51 9.00
CA PRO A 142 -6.49 -11.01 7.65
C PRO A 142 -7.62 -11.63 6.81
N SER A 143 -8.15 -10.89 5.86
CA SER A 143 -9.17 -11.40 4.94
C SER A 143 -8.67 -11.37 3.52
N ASP A 144 -8.94 -12.41 2.74
CA ASP A 144 -8.65 -12.42 1.30
C ASP A 144 -9.92 -12.76 0.50
N ARG A 145 -10.97 -11.98 0.78
CA ARG A 145 -12.33 -12.20 0.25
C ARG A 145 -12.37 -12.26 -1.28
N HIS A 146 -11.40 -11.66 -1.95
CA HIS A 146 -11.35 -11.61 -3.41
C HIS A 146 -10.55 -12.77 -3.98
N ALA A 147 -9.39 -13.14 -3.43
CA ALA A 147 -8.71 -14.36 -3.85
C ALA A 147 -9.59 -15.59 -3.64
N GLU A 148 -10.28 -15.70 -2.49
CA GLU A 148 -11.20 -16.81 -2.20
C GLU A 148 -12.31 -16.96 -3.26
N LYS A 149 -12.78 -15.84 -3.83
CA LYS A 149 -13.85 -15.83 -4.82
C LYS A 149 -13.38 -16.09 -6.25
N THR A 150 -12.08 -15.98 -6.51
CA THR A 150 -11.52 -16.03 -7.87
C THR A 150 -10.52 -17.17 -8.06
N ALA A 151 -10.13 -17.87 -6.99
CA ALA A 151 -9.11 -18.93 -7.01
C ALA A 151 -9.44 -20.13 -7.92
N GLU A 152 -10.72 -20.38 -8.19
CA GLU A 152 -11.16 -21.54 -8.99
C GLU A 152 -11.64 -21.18 -10.40
N SER A 153 -11.61 -19.90 -10.78
CA SER A 153 -12.18 -19.42 -12.04
C SER A 153 -11.12 -19.11 -13.09
N GLU A 154 -11.27 -19.63 -14.32
CA GLU A 154 -10.41 -19.27 -15.46
C GLU A 154 -10.69 -17.86 -16.01
N THR A 155 -11.80 -17.26 -15.60
CA THR A 155 -12.24 -15.91 -16.00
C THR A 155 -12.59 -15.08 -14.76
N TRP A 156 -12.30 -13.78 -14.76
CA TRP A 156 -12.81 -12.94 -13.68
C TRP A 156 -14.33 -12.84 -13.75
N VAL A 157 -14.99 -12.97 -12.61
CA VAL A 157 -16.46 -12.90 -12.47
C VAL A 157 -16.77 -11.74 -11.53
N ASP A 158 -17.47 -10.71 -12.04
CA ASP A 158 -18.04 -9.68 -11.18
C ASP A 158 -19.48 -10.04 -10.80
N TRP A 159 -19.65 -10.59 -9.59
CA TRP A 159 -20.94 -10.96 -9.03
C TRP A 159 -21.90 -9.76 -8.84
N ARG A 160 -21.44 -8.52 -9.04
CA ARG A 160 -22.25 -7.29 -9.02
C ARG A 160 -22.75 -6.89 -10.41
N ALA A 161 -22.21 -7.49 -11.47
CA ALA A 161 -22.66 -7.20 -12.83
C ALA A 161 -24.14 -7.58 -13.00
N PRO A 162 -24.91 -6.88 -13.87
CA PRO A 162 -26.34 -7.17 -14.08
C PRO A 162 -26.64 -8.61 -14.51
N ASP A 163 -25.70 -9.26 -15.19
CA ASP A 163 -25.75 -10.67 -15.61
C ASP A 163 -24.91 -11.60 -14.72
N GLY A 164 -24.31 -11.05 -13.66
CA GLY A 164 -23.47 -11.76 -12.69
C GLY A 164 -22.10 -12.19 -13.20
N VAL A 165 -21.70 -11.83 -14.44
CA VAL A 165 -20.48 -12.37 -15.07
C VAL A 165 -19.70 -11.33 -15.87
N THR A 166 -20.34 -10.36 -16.52
CA THR A 166 -19.66 -9.45 -17.45
C THR A 166 -18.75 -8.47 -16.72
N LEU A 167 -17.45 -8.55 -17.03
CA LEU A 167 -16.46 -7.53 -16.68
C LEU A 167 -16.63 -6.31 -17.57
N LEU A 168 -16.46 -5.13 -16.99
CA LEU A 168 -16.19 -3.93 -17.77
C LEU A 168 -14.78 -4.07 -18.39
N ALA A 169 -14.70 -4.02 -19.73
CA ALA A 169 -13.48 -4.18 -20.53
C ALA A 169 -12.78 -5.57 -20.43
N PRO A 170 -13.39 -6.65 -20.98
CA PRO A 170 -12.82 -8.00 -20.94
C PRO A 170 -11.63 -8.22 -21.89
N PHE A 171 -11.37 -7.27 -22.81
CA PHE A 171 -10.30 -7.38 -23.79
C PHE A 171 -8.97 -7.05 -23.09
N GLU A 172 -7.96 -7.92 -23.23
CA GLU A 172 -6.58 -7.74 -22.73
C GLU A 172 -6.36 -7.82 -21.20
N GLN A 173 -7.38 -8.13 -20.40
CA GLN A 173 -7.15 -8.40 -18.98
C GLN A 173 -6.46 -9.74 -18.77
N ALA A 174 -5.41 -9.76 -17.93
CA ALA A 174 -4.82 -11.00 -17.45
C ALA A 174 -5.88 -11.82 -16.70
N ARG A 175 -5.91 -13.14 -16.94
CA ARG A 175 -6.79 -14.09 -16.25
C ARG A 175 -6.30 -14.34 -14.82
N PRO A 176 -7.18 -14.79 -13.90
CA PRO A 176 -6.76 -15.16 -12.54
C PRO A 176 -5.59 -16.14 -12.51
N SER A 177 -5.55 -17.10 -13.44
CA SER A 177 -4.48 -18.10 -13.55
C SER A 177 -3.15 -17.53 -14.05
N GLU A 178 -3.13 -16.39 -14.73
CA GLU A 178 -1.90 -15.76 -15.24
C GLU A 178 -1.14 -15.05 -14.11
N HIS A 179 -1.88 -14.45 -13.18
CA HIS A 179 -1.33 -13.77 -12.01
C HIS A 179 -2.10 -14.15 -10.73
N PRO A 180 -1.98 -15.41 -10.27
CA PRO A 180 -2.77 -15.91 -9.12
C PRO A 180 -2.34 -15.29 -7.79
N GLY A 181 -1.21 -14.58 -7.74
CA GLY A 181 -0.59 -14.16 -6.50
C GLY A 181 -0.14 -15.35 -5.64
N LEU A 182 0.09 -15.09 -4.35
CA LEU A 182 0.49 -16.13 -3.41
C LEU A 182 -0.74 -16.70 -2.68
N LEU A 183 -1.18 -17.89 -3.08
CA LEU A 183 -2.40 -18.55 -2.57
C LEU A 183 -2.17 -19.50 -1.38
N SER A 184 -0.95 -19.53 -0.84
CA SER A 184 -0.56 -20.44 0.24
C SER A 184 -0.28 -19.65 1.53
N GLY A 185 0.32 -20.31 2.53
CA GLY A 185 0.66 -19.72 3.82
C GLY A 185 -0.25 -20.17 4.95
N ASP A 186 0.10 -19.75 6.16
CA ASP A 186 -0.66 -20.09 7.36
C ASP A 186 -2.10 -19.57 7.27
N GLN A 187 -3.03 -20.32 7.85
CA GLN A 187 -4.44 -19.98 7.83
C GLN A 187 -4.69 -18.65 8.57
N PRO A 188 -5.59 -17.79 8.06
CA PRO A 188 -5.88 -16.52 8.70
C PRO A 188 -6.35 -16.70 10.15
N ALA A 189 -5.67 -16.03 11.08
CA ALA A 189 -5.98 -16.03 12.49
C ALA A 189 -5.70 -14.63 13.08
N PRO A 190 -6.34 -14.25 14.19
CA PRO A 190 -5.95 -13.01 14.87
C PRO A 190 -4.57 -13.17 15.51
N MET A 191 -3.90 -12.05 15.75
CA MET A 191 -2.60 -11.98 16.43
C MET A 191 -1.45 -12.70 15.69
N GLN A 192 -1.49 -12.75 14.36
CA GLN A 192 -0.41 -13.30 13.54
C GLN A 192 0.67 -12.24 13.26
N LEU A 193 1.93 -12.64 13.37
CA LEU A 193 3.10 -11.78 13.15
C LEU A 193 3.93 -12.32 11.99
N PHE A 194 4.27 -11.46 11.05
CA PHE A 194 5.10 -11.80 9.88
C PHE A 194 6.38 -10.96 9.84
N ASP A 195 7.49 -11.60 9.43
CA ASP A 195 8.81 -10.97 9.22
C ASP A 195 8.94 -10.53 7.75
N LEU A 196 8.48 -9.32 7.42
CA LEU A 196 8.43 -8.82 6.04
C LEU A 196 9.81 -8.71 5.37
N LYS A 197 10.90 -8.72 6.15
CA LYS A 197 12.26 -8.75 5.61
C LYS A 197 12.60 -10.10 4.95
N ASN A 198 12.13 -11.19 5.54
CA ASN A 198 12.44 -12.56 5.10
C ASN A 198 11.25 -13.29 4.47
N ASP A 199 10.04 -12.79 4.70
CA ASP A 199 8.77 -13.36 4.29
C ASP A 199 7.79 -12.24 3.93
N LEU A 200 8.08 -11.56 2.82
CA LEU A 200 7.24 -10.48 2.32
C LEU A 200 5.85 -10.96 1.86
N GLY A 201 5.73 -12.26 1.57
CA GLY A 201 4.46 -12.89 1.20
C GLY A 201 3.57 -13.23 2.41
N GLU A 202 4.00 -12.96 3.65
CA GLU A 202 3.22 -13.25 4.86
C GLU A 202 2.76 -14.72 4.92
N GLN A 203 3.70 -15.64 4.65
CA GLN A 203 3.45 -17.07 4.54
C GLN A 203 3.50 -17.78 5.89
N LYS A 204 4.35 -17.35 6.81
CA LYS A 204 4.64 -18.04 8.07
C LYS A 204 4.43 -17.11 9.26
N ASP A 205 3.45 -17.44 10.09
CA ASP A 205 3.27 -16.79 11.38
C ASP A 205 4.43 -17.17 12.31
N VAL A 206 5.09 -16.14 12.83
CA VAL A 206 6.19 -16.26 13.79
C VAL A 206 5.85 -15.65 15.14
N SER A 207 4.57 -15.35 15.41
CA SER A 207 4.06 -14.79 16.67
C SER A 207 4.55 -15.55 17.90
N ALA A 208 4.46 -16.89 17.89
CA ALA A 208 4.89 -17.75 18.98
C ALA A 208 6.40 -17.70 19.27
N LYS A 209 7.22 -17.35 18.26
CA LYS A 209 8.68 -17.24 18.38
C LYS A 209 9.15 -15.85 18.82
N HIS A 210 8.29 -14.84 18.67
CA HIS A 210 8.62 -13.43 18.94
C HIS A 210 7.54 -12.74 19.80
N PRO A 211 7.21 -13.27 20.99
CA PRO A 211 6.18 -12.70 21.86
C PRO A 211 6.48 -11.24 22.25
N GLU A 212 7.76 -10.88 22.37
CA GLU A 212 8.21 -9.52 22.65
C GLU A 212 7.86 -8.52 21.53
N VAL A 213 7.94 -8.96 20.27
CA VAL A 213 7.58 -8.14 19.10
C VAL A 213 6.08 -7.98 19.04
N VAL A 214 5.33 -9.08 19.24
CA VAL A 214 3.86 -9.05 19.31
C VAL A 214 3.41 -8.05 20.37
N GLN A 215 3.97 -8.13 21.58
CA GLN A 215 3.60 -7.23 22.67
C GLN A 215 3.91 -5.76 22.33
N ARG A 216 5.09 -5.46 21.79
CA ARG A 216 5.48 -4.10 21.40
C ARG A 216 4.52 -3.51 20.37
N LEU A 217 4.26 -4.23 19.28
CA LEU A 217 3.38 -3.77 18.22
C LEU A 217 1.93 -3.66 18.71
N LYS A 218 1.46 -4.63 19.48
CA LYS A 218 0.12 -4.61 20.07
C LYS A 218 -0.09 -3.40 20.99
N THR A 219 0.91 -3.01 21.76
CA THR A 219 0.85 -1.77 22.56
C THR A 219 0.66 -0.53 21.68
N LYS A 220 1.37 -0.42 20.56
CA LYS A 220 1.19 0.70 19.60
C LYS A 220 -0.22 0.70 19.00
N TYR A 221 -0.70 -0.47 18.60
CA TYR A 221 -2.05 -0.67 18.08
C TYR A 221 -3.12 -0.26 19.11
N ASP A 222 -2.99 -0.69 20.36
CA ASP A 222 -3.96 -0.38 21.41
C ASP A 222 -4.00 1.11 21.75
N THR A 223 -2.84 1.78 21.72
CA THR A 223 -2.77 3.23 21.85
C THR A 223 -3.53 3.91 20.72
N MET A 224 -3.29 3.53 19.45
CA MET A 224 -4.00 4.09 18.31
C MET A 224 -5.51 3.84 18.39
N GLN A 225 -5.93 2.65 18.81
CA GLN A 225 -7.36 2.35 19.02
C GLN A 225 -8.03 3.27 20.04
N ARG A 226 -7.35 3.63 21.13
CA ARG A 226 -7.90 4.60 22.11
C ARG A 226 -8.04 5.99 21.48
N VAL A 227 -7.04 6.44 20.73
CA VAL A 227 -7.07 7.73 20.02
C VAL A 227 -8.27 7.80 19.06
N LEU A 228 -8.48 6.74 18.27
CA LEU A 228 -9.62 6.65 17.34
C LEU A 228 -10.98 6.66 18.08
N ALA A 229 -11.09 5.95 19.21
CA ALA A 229 -12.30 5.94 20.01
C ALA A 229 -12.64 7.32 20.60
N GLU A 230 -11.63 8.05 21.08
CA GLU A 230 -11.79 9.41 21.61
C GLU A 230 -12.19 10.42 20.53
N THR A 231 -11.70 10.23 19.30
CA THR A 231 -12.00 11.12 18.16
C THR A 231 -13.40 10.89 17.59
N THR A 232 -13.92 9.67 17.64
CA THR A 232 -15.26 9.33 17.10
C THR A 232 -16.41 9.77 18.03
N THR A 233 -16.10 10.20 19.26
CA THR A 233 -17.10 10.57 20.28
C THR A 233 -17.36 12.09 20.34
N LYS A 234 -16.70 12.88 19.49
CA LYS A 234 -16.90 14.33 19.33
C LYS A 234 -17.63 14.65 18.03
#